data_AF-A0A382NEK5-F1
#
_entry.id   AF-A0A382NEK5-F1
#
_cell.length_a   1.000
_cell.length_b   1.000
_cell.length_c   1.000
_cell.angle_alpha   90.00
_cell.angle_beta   90.00
_cell.angle_gamma   90.00
#
_symmetry.space_group_name_H-M   'P 1'
#
loop_
_entity.id
_entity.type
_entity.pdbx_description
1 polymer ?
#
loop_
_entity_poly.entity_id
_entity_poly.type
_entity_poly.pdbx_seq_one_letter_code
_entity_poly.pdbx_strand_id
1 'polypeptide(L)'
;MVLVTTAIKETFPENIDEKVLFLGEWCKDYHSKSIWGNRNYIVVDTYLKDREKFNRDHEYLEGFYERMLQSLSNTLNEYHNTNYP
;
A
#
# COMPACT_ATOMS: atom_id res chain seq x y z
N MET A 1 -15.78 -15.90 3.61
CA MET A 1 -14.92 -14.85 4.21
C MET A 1 -14.06 -14.30 3.10
N VAL A 2 -14.12 -12.99 2.85
CA VAL A 2 -13.46 -12.34 1.71
C VAL A 2 -12.34 -11.42 2.19
N LEU A 3 -11.18 -11.52 1.56
CA LEU A 3 -10.07 -10.58 1.75
C LEU A 3 -10.31 -9.33 0.89
N VAL A 4 -10.36 -8.18 1.53
CA VAL A 4 -10.42 -6.87 0.87
C VAL A 4 -9.09 -6.17 1.05
N THR A 5 -8.44 -5.85 -0.06
CA THR A 5 -7.08 -5.27 -0.10
C THR A 5 -7.06 -3.77 -0.38
N THR A 6 -8.22 -3.18 -0.72
CA THR A 6 -8.38 -1.77 -1.13
C THR A 6 -9.71 -1.20 -0.64
N ALA A 7 -9.88 0.12 -0.66
CA ALA A 7 -11.12 0.81 -0.29
C ALA A 7 -12.15 0.90 -1.43
N ILE A 8 -11.90 0.24 -2.57
CA ILE A 8 -12.81 0.19 -3.72
C ILE A 8 -14.03 -0.66 -3.34
N LYS A 9 -15.19 -0.03 -3.24
CA LYS A 9 -16.42 -0.63 -2.70
C LYS A 9 -16.94 -1.78 -3.56
N GLU A 10 -16.70 -1.69 -4.86
CA GLU A 10 -17.05 -2.67 -5.87
C GLU A 10 -16.31 -4.00 -5.66
N THR A 11 -15.24 -4.00 -4.86
CA THR A 11 -14.49 -5.21 -4.48
C THR A 11 -15.02 -5.86 -3.19
N PHE A 12 -16.00 -5.25 -2.53
CA PHE A 12 -16.56 -5.79 -1.28
C PHE A 12 -17.55 -6.91 -1.62
N PRO A 13 -17.72 -7.91 -0.73
CA PRO A 13 -18.70 -8.97 -0.98
C PRO A 13 -20.12 -8.39 -1.11
N GLU A 14 -20.85 -8.85 -2.12
CA GLU A 14 -22.24 -8.48 -2.34
C GLU A 14 -23.13 -8.88 -1.15
N ASN A 15 -22.87 -10.06 -0.57
CA ASN A 15 -23.53 -10.52 0.63
C ASN A 15 -23.06 -9.73 1.86
N ILE A 16 -23.98 -9.07 2.56
CA ILE A 16 -23.70 -8.26 3.75
C ILE A 16 -23.24 -9.09 4.96
N ASP A 17 -23.72 -10.34 5.07
CA ASP A 17 -23.41 -11.25 6.18
C ASP A 17 -22.07 -11.97 5.98
N GLU A 18 -21.48 -11.88 4.79
CA GLU A 18 -20.18 -12.46 4.54
C GLU A 18 -19.08 -11.71 5.29
N LYS A 19 -18.36 -12.45 6.13
CA LYS A 19 -17.26 -11.92 6.92
C LYS A 19 -16.16 -11.34 6.04
N VAL A 20 -15.74 -10.10 6.34
CA VAL A 20 -14.68 -9.40 5.63
C VAL A 20 -13.39 -9.44 6.44
N LEU A 21 -12.26 -9.70 5.76
CA LEU A 21 -10.93 -9.49 6.29
C LEU A 21 -10.32 -8.31 5.53
N PHE A 22 -10.16 -7.17 6.18
CA PHE A 22 -9.46 -6.03 5.62
C PHE A 22 -7.95 -6.17 5.79
N LEU A 23 -7.19 -5.99 4.70
CA LEU A 23 -5.73 -6.06 4.72
C LEU A 23 -5.10 -4.99 5.62
N GLY A 24 -5.79 -3.88 5.84
CA GLY A 24 -5.37 -2.83 6.75
C GLY A 24 -6.41 -1.73 6.87
N GLU A 25 -6.11 -0.72 7.69
CA GLU A 25 -7.01 0.41 7.93
C GLU A 25 -7.32 1.21 6.65
N TRP A 26 -6.40 1.25 5.69
CA TRP A 26 -6.58 1.94 4.41
C TRP A 26 -7.66 1.33 3.52
N CYS A 27 -8.15 0.12 3.81
CA CYS A 27 -9.30 -0.46 3.10
C CYS A 27 -10.65 0.12 3.56
N LYS A 28 -10.67 0.91 4.64
CA LYS A 28 -11.88 1.47 5.26
C LYS A 28 -11.91 2.98 5.08
N ASP A 29 -12.20 3.43 3.86
CA ASP A 29 -12.36 4.86 3.59
C ASP A 29 -13.45 5.48 4.49
N TYR A 30 -13.18 6.66 5.05
CA TYR A 30 -14.06 7.33 6.01
C TYR A 30 -15.43 7.65 5.39
N HIS A 31 -15.47 8.07 4.12
CA HIS A 31 -16.72 8.40 3.43
C HIS A 31 -17.63 7.18 3.22
N SER A 32 -17.06 5.98 3.28
CA SER A 32 -17.76 4.71 3.07
C SER A 32 -18.15 3.99 4.36
N LYS A 33 -18.02 4.64 5.52
CA LYS A 33 -18.28 4.04 6.84
C LYS A 33 -19.69 3.46 6.98
N SER A 34 -20.69 4.05 6.33
CA SER A 34 -22.05 3.50 6.29
C SER A 34 -22.14 2.12 5.62
N ILE A 35 -21.20 1.79 4.72
CA ILE A 35 -21.18 0.55 3.94
C ILE A 35 -20.39 -0.54 4.68
N TRP A 36 -19.16 -0.25 5.13
CA TRP A 36 -18.34 -1.25 5.82
C TRP A 36 -18.65 -1.36 7.32
N GLY A 37 -19.15 -0.29 7.95
CA GLY A 37 -19.38 -0.27 9.40
C GLY A 37 -20.46 -1.22 9.89
N ASN A 38 -21.38 -1.61 8.99
CA ASN A 38 -22.46 -2.55 9.30
C ASN A 38 -22.09 -4.02 9.02
N ARG A 39 -20.89 -4.29 8.51
CA ARG A 39 -20.44 -5.64 8.14
C ARG A 39 -19.72 -6.30 9.31
N ASN A 40 -19.73 -7.64 9.35
CA ASN A 40 -18.84 -8.40 10.22
C ASN A 40 -17.42 -8.38 9.63
N TYR A 41 -16.49 -7.65 10.24
CA TYR A 41 -15.13 -7.52 9.72
C TYR A 41 -14.03 -7.71 10.75
N ILE A 42 -12.85 -8.10 10.26
CA ILE A 42 -11.57 -8.07 10.98
C ILE A 42 -10.61 -7.20 10.17
N VAL A 43 -9.72 -6.49 10.84
CA VAL A 43 -8.62 -5.77 10.19
C VAL A 43 -7.32 -6.45 10.57
N VAL A 44 -6.50 -6.78 9.58
CA VAL A 44 -5.17 -7.35 9.82
C VAL A 44 -4.34 -6.34 10.60
N ASP A 45 -3.60 -6.84 11.59
CA ASP A 45 -2.62 -6.03 12.30
C ASP A 45 -1.34 -5.94 11.45
N THR A 46 -1.11 -4.78 10.86
CA THR A 46 -0.04 -4.58 9.90
C THR A 46 1.15 -3.90 10.57
N TYR A 47 2.36 -4.27 10.12
CA TYR A 47 3.59 -3.61 10.58
C TYR A 47 3.60 -2.09 10.29
N LEU A 48 2.76 -1.63 9.35
CA LEU A 48 2.60 -0.21 9.03
C LEU A 48 1.98 0.62 10.15
N LYS A 49 1.40 -0.01 11.18
CA LYS A 49 0.95 0.69 12.39
C LYS A 49 2.09 1.09 13.32
N ASP A 50 3.22 0.38 13.26
CA ASP A 50 4.43 0.74 13.98
C ASP A 50 5.08 1.95 13.29
N ARG A 51 4.82 3.14 13.84
CA ARG A 51 5.29 4.41 13.26
C ARG A 51 6.82 4.54 13.30
N GLU A 52 7.48 3.99 14.32
CA GLU A 52 8.93 4.01 14.44
C GLU A 52 9.57 3.15 13.36
N LYS A 53 9.08 1.92 13.19
CA LYS A 53 9.55 1.04 12.11
C LYS A 53 9.22 1.61 10.73
N PHE A 54 8.01 2.16 10.55
CA PHE A 54 7.61 2.77 9.28
C PHE A 54 8.57 3.89 8.87
N ASN A 55 8.86 4.82 9.78
CA ASN A 55 9.75 5.95 9.49
C ASN A 55 11.17 5.47 9.15
N ARG A 56 11.73 4.56 9.94
CA ARG A 56 13.07 4.01 9.67
C ARG A 56 13.15 3.29 8.32
N ASP A 57 12.14 2.48 8.00
CA ASP A 57 12.09 1.77 6.73
C ASP A 57 11.91 2.76 5.55
N HIS A 58 11.12 3.81 5.74
CA HIS A 58 10.91 4.86 4.75
C HIS A 58 12.20 5.64 4.45
N GLU A 59 12.93 6.08 5.47
CA GLU A 59 14.23 6.76 5.32
C GLU A 59 15.24 5.89 4.56
N TYR A 60 15.28 4.58 4.87
CA TYR A 60 16.11 3.65 4.13
C TYR A 60 15.72 3.56 2.65
N LEU A 61 14.42 3.48 2.36
CA LEU A 61 13.90 3.35 1.00
C LEU A 61 14.14 4.62 0.17
N GLU A 62 14.04 5.82 0.75
CA GLU A 62 14.42 7.06 0.05
C GLU A 62 15.89 7.03 -0.38
N GLY A 63 16.80 6.71 0.55
CA GLY A 63 18.22 6.63 0.22
C GLY A 63 18.53 5.53 -0.80
N PHE A 64 17.82 4.40 -0.73
CA PHE A 64 17.95 3.32 -1.72
C PHE A 64 17.44 3.75 -3.10
N TYR A 65 16.31 4.43 -3.15
CA TYR A 65 15.72 4.95 -4.38
C TYR A 65 16.69 5.87 -5.13
N GLU A 66 17.31 6.84 -4.45
CA GLU A 66 18.27 7.76 -5.07
C GLU A 66 19.50 7.03 -5.65
N ARG A 67 20.04 6.04 -4.92
CA ARG A 67 21.16 5.22 -5.42
C ARG A 67 20.76 4.42 -6.66
N MET A 68 19.55 3.84 -6.66
CA MET A 68 19.03 3.08 -7.79
C MET A 68 18.79 3.98 -9.00
N LEU A 69 18.26 5.18 -8.79
CA LEU A 69 18.00 6.14 -9.86
C LEU A 69 19.30 6.57 -10.53
N GLN A 70 20.33 6.92 -9.75
CA GLN A 70 21.65 7.25 -10.27
C GLN A 70 22.27 6.07 -11.04
N SER A 71 22.22 4.86 -10.46
CA SER A 71 22.73 3.65 -11.12
C SER A 71 22.03 3.40 -12.46
N LEU A 72 20.71 3.60 -12.52
CA LEU A 72 19.93 3.41 -13.74
C LEU A 72 20.26 4.48 -14.78
N SER A 73 20.34 5.76 -14.40
CA SER A 73 20.71 6.86 -15.30
C SER A 73 22.07 6.60 -15.95
N ASN A 74 23.08 6.24 -15.14
CA ASN A 74 24.41 5.90 -15.64
C ASN A 74 24.38 4.73 -16.63
N THR A 75 23.66 3.65 -16.29
CA THR A 75 23.55 2.47 -17.16
C THR A 75 22.91 2.81 -18.50
N LEU A 76 21.86 3.65 -18.48
CA LEU A 76 21.18 4.09 -19.70
C LEU A 76 22.06 5.01 -20.54
N ASN A 77 22.78 5.94 -19.92
CA ASN A 77 23.74 6.81 -20.60
C ASN A 77 24.85 6.01 -21.29
N GLU A 78 25.42 5.03 -20.60
CA GLU A 78 26.42 4.13 -21.17
C GLU A 78 25.87 3.36 -22.37
N TYR A 79 24.66 2.79 -22.24
CA TYR A 79 24.03 2.02 -23.30
C TYR A 79 23.70 2.86 -24.55
N HIS A 80 23.24 4.10 -24.34
CA HIS A 80 22.85 5.01 -25.42
C HIS A 80 24.00 5.88 -25.93
N ASN A 81 25.19 5.80 -25.31
CA ASN A 81 26.34 6.63 -25.60
C ASN A 81 26.04 8.14 -25.48
N THR A 82 25.29 8.49 -24.43
CA THR A 82 24.89 9.86 -24.07
C THR A 82 25.38 10.22 -22.65
N ASN A 83 25.13 11.44 -22.19
CA ASN A 83 25.46 11.87 -20.84
C ASN A 83 24.43 12.88 -20.32
N TYR A 84 23.31 12.37 -19.82
CA TYR A 84 22.27 13.13 -19.16
C TYR A 84 22.37 12.99 -17.63
N PRO A 85 21.89 13.99 -16.86
CA PRO A 85 21.80 13.90 -15.41
C PRO A 85 21.03 12.66 -14.92
#